data_AF-A0A1E7NEZ5-F1
#
_entry.id   AF-A0A1E7NEZ5-F1
#
_cell.length_a   1.000
_cell.length_b   1.000
_cell.length_c   1.000
_cell.angle_alpha   90.00
_cell.angle_beta   90.00
_cell.angle_gamma   90.00
#
_symmetry.space_group_name_H-M   'P 1'
#
loop_
_entity.id
_entity.type
_entity.pdbx_description
1 polymer ?
#
loop_
_entity_poly.entity_id
_entity_poly.type
_entity_poly.pdbx_seq_one_letter_code
_entity_poly.pdbx_strand_id
1 'polypeptide(L)'
;MPEPEIIIQLCEYCEGEFTRTSAKGRPRRFCKAACRAKASRAAARRRAGSSPAGVVGEYDVTVSRLALQAMTLARRLQKLSESGDERPGPCAGLELVAQLRDEVDALTAAVVLQARERRVRWPMVAEILEVSADTARSRWSLERGGRLLQLHQQRRRAASQAAARRRADAERKRHGPGLHALPVGAPTDPEAQLTSALSHLQRASGKSIRRVAEETELSASFVSRLFSGERFPSWPTVEQVVSVLGGEPEQVRTLWQAARGEELPRPFLPGRPTARAEAAAGLQAAVQGLHLASARPSEREIASRAPRPVTTTQVASVLHGSLVDWPVVAAVVEALRGHPDQVRPWWECVQLSLNPYWTPQQGSFTAISAGAFG
;
A
#
# COMPACT_ATOMS: atom_id res chain seq x y z
N MET A 1 18.29 3.78 76.71
CA MET A 1 18.34 3.07 75.41
C MET A 1 16.95 2.47 75.20
N PRO A 2 16.13 2.96 74.26
CA PRO A 2 14.81 2.36 74.03
C PRO A 2 14.97 0.94 73.46
N GLU A 3 14.28 -0.02 74.06
CA GLU A 3 14.27 -1.41 73.59
C GLU A 3 13.62 -1.48 72.19
N PRO A 4 14.17 -2.30 71.27
CA PRO A 4 13.63 -2.40 69.92
C PRO A 4 12.25 -3.07 69.94
N GLU A 5 11.23 -2.31 69.54
CA GLU A 5 9.85 -2.80 69.43
C GLU A 5 9.78 -3.93 68.38
N ILE A 6 9.27 -5.09 68.80
CA ILE A 6 9.10 -6.27 67.95
C ILE A 6 7.72 -6.23 67.33
N ILE A 7 7.66 -6.16 66.00
CA ILE A 7 6.42 -6.12 65.22
C ILE A 7 6.23 -7.47 64.52
N ILE A 8 5.05 -8.08 64.70
CA ILE A 8 4.65 -9.29 63.95
C ILE A 8 4.08 -8.86 62.59
N GLN A 9 4.53 -9.49 61.51
CA GLN A 9 4.01 -9.28 60.15
C GLN A 9 3.85 -10.58 59.39
N LEU A 10 2.91 -10.59 58.43
CA LEU A 10 2.70 -11.70 57.51
C LEU A 10 3.63 -11.58 56.30
N CYS A 11 4.18 -12.70 55.86
CA CYS A 11 4.99 -12.78 54.66
C CYS A 11 4.13 -12.63 53.39
N GLU A 12 4.44 -11.67 52.51
CA GLU A 12 3.71 -11.45 51.24
C GLU A 12 3.70 -12.66 50.27
N TYR A 13 4.42 -13.75 50.57
CA TYR A 13 4.50 -14.94 49.72
C TYR A 13 3.93 -16.22 50.33
N CYS A 14 4.29 -16.53 51.58
CA CYS A 14 3.87 -17.77 52.24
C CYS A 14 2.87 -17.54 53.37
N GLU A 15 2.46 -16.29 53.57
CA GLU A 15 1.50 -15.83 54.60
C GLU A 15 1.88 -16.14 56.05
N GLY A 16 2.96 -16.89 56.29
CA GLY A 16 3.47 -17.14 57.64
C GLY A 16 3.92 -15.87 58.35
N GLU A 17 3.62 -15.82 59.65
CA GLU A 17 4.03 -14.77 60.56
C GLU A 17 5.55 -14.75 60.77
N PHE A 18 6.13 -13.56 60.83
CA PHE A 18 7.51 -13.35 61.23
C PHE A 18 7.66 -12.05 61.99
N THR A 19 8.60 -12.04 62.94
CA THR A 19 8.92 -10.87 63.76
C THR A 19 9.97 -10.00 63.07
N ARG A 20 9.81 -8.68 63.15
CA ARG A 20 10.84 -7.71 62.78
C ARG A 20 11.07 -6.72 63.92
N THR A 21 12.30 -6.27 64.06
CA THR A 21 12.64 -5.14 64.93
C THR A 21 12.37 -3.81 64.21
N SER A 22 11.87 -2.81 64.92
CA SER A 22 11.59 -1.46 64.40
C SER A 22 12.88 -0.64 64.15
N ALA A 23 13.82 -1.18 63.37
CA ALA A 23 15.01 -0.43 62.97
C ALA A 23 14.67 0.61 61.88
N LYS A 24 15.40 1.74 61.86
CA LYS A 24 15.33 2.76 60.79
C LYS A 24 15.70 2.13 59.44
N GLY A 25 14.71 1.90 58.58
CA GLY A 25 14.90 1.34 57.24
C GLY A 25 13.62 0.81 56.60
N ARG A 26 13.70 0.44 55.31
CA ARG A 26 12.56 -0.11 54.57
C ARG A 26 12.12 -1.44 55.21
N PRO A 27 10.83 -1.60 55.57
CA PRO A 27 10.34 -2.80 56.24
C PRO A 27 10.56 -4.05 55.39
N ARG A 28 11.00 -5.14 56.04
CA ARG A 28 11.09 -6.46 55.41
C ARG A 28 9.68 -6.97 55.16
N ARG A 29 9.40 -7.37 53.92
CA ARG A 29 8.09 -7.90 53.46
C ARG A 29 8.02 -9.44 53.40
N PHE A 30 9.15 -10.11 53.65
CA PHE A 30 9.27 -11.55 53.50
C PHE A 30 10.02 -12.13 54.70
N CYS A 31 9.55 -13.28 55.20
CA CYS A 31 10.14 -13.97 56.34
C CYS A 31 11.58 -14.47 56.08
N LYS A 32 11.86 -14.92 54.84
CA LYS A 32 13.16 -15.50 54.44
C LYS A 32 13.56 -15.06 53.02
N ALA A 33 14.86 -15.07 52.74
CA ALA A 33 15.40 -14.80 51.40
C ALA A 33 14.80 -15.74 50.33
N ALA A 34 14.52 -17.00 50.69
CA ALA A 34 13.84 -17.96 49.83
C ALA A 34 12.44 -17.49 49.40
N CYS A 35 11.65 -16.94 50.32
CA CYS A 35 10.32 -16.39 50.03
C CYS A 35 10.40 -15.15 49.13
N ARG A 36 11.38 -14.27 49.35
CA ARG A 36 11.66 -13.14 48.45
C ARG A 36 12.01 -13.63 47.03
N ALA A 37 12.86 -14.65 46.91
CA ALA A 37 13.26 -15.21 45.61
C ALA A 37 12.10 -15.93 44.90
N LYS A 38 11.21 -16.62 45.64
CA LYS A 38 10.01 -17.24 45.09
C LYS A 38 8.97 -16.19 44.66
N ALA A 39 8.74 -15.15 45.46
CA ALA A 39 7.86 -14.03 45.11
C ALA A 39 8.35 -13.29 43.86
N SER A 40 9.65 -13.03 43.75
CA SER A 40 10.26 -12.41 42.56
C SER A 40 10.07 -13.29 41.31
N ARG A 41 10.26 -14.62 41.42
CA ARG A 41 10.00 -15.57 40.32
C ARG A 41 8.52 -15.66 39.94
N ALA A 42 7.61 -15.65 40.91
CA ALA A 42 6.17 -15.65 40.67
C ALA A 42 5.72 -14.34 40.00
N ALA A 43 6.22 -13.19 40.43
CA ALA A 43 5.97 -11.90 39.81
C ALA A 43 6.53 -11.84 38.37
N ALA A 44 7.72 -12.41 38.14
CA ALA A 44 8.30 -12.53 36.80
C ALA A 44 7.45 -13.43 35.87
N ARG A 45 6.90 -14.53 36.39
CA ARG A 45 5.98 -15.42 35.64
C ARG A 45 4.65 -14.73 35.32
N ARG A 46 4.04 -14.03 36.28
CA ARG A 46 2.81 -13.25 36.05
C ARG A 46 3.02 -12.17 34.98
N ARG A 47 4.15 -11.46 35.03
CA ARG A 47 4.54 -10.45 34.01
C ARG A 47 4.90 -11.02 32.65
N ALA A 48 5.33 -12.28 32.58
CA ALA A 48 5.60 -12.98 31.31
C ALA A 48 4.32 -13.53 30.68
N GLY A 49 3.33 -13.92 31.48
CA GLY A 49 2.01 -14.38 31.00
C GLY A 49 1.00 -13.27 30.69
N SER A 50 1.32 -12.01 30.99
CA SER A 50 0.50 -10.83 30.69
C SER A 50 1.23 -9.87 29.77
N SER A 51 1.57 -10.32 28.56
CA SER A 51 1.70 -9.40 27.43
C SER A 51 0.29 -9.01 26.99
N PRO A 52 -0.05 -7.72 26.89
CA PRO A 52 -1.36 -7.31 26.39
C PRO A 52 -1.47 -7.73 24.93
N ALA A 53 -2.16 -8.84 24.68
CA ALA A 53 -2.63 -9.20 23.35
C ALA A 53 -3.60 -8.10 22.89
N GLY A 54 -3.11 -7.15 22.08
CA GLY A 54 -3.98 -6.10 21.52
C GLY A 54 -3.31 -4.77 21.20
N VAL A 55 -2.10 -4.49 21.68
CA VAL A 55 -1.37 -3.27 21.25
C VAL A 55 -0.44 -3.66 20.11
N VAL A 56 -0.76 -3.22 18.88
CA VAL A 56 0.15 -3.30 17.74
C VAL A 56 1.41 -2.52 18.11
N GLY A 57 2.53 -3.23 18.27
CA GLY A 57 3.82 -2.64 18.60
C GLY A 57 4.32 -1.77 17.45
N GLU A 58 5.14 -0.77 17.76
CA GLU A 58 5.71 0.17 16.78
C GLU A 58 6.42 -0.56 15.61
N TYR A 59 6.99 -1.73 15.91
CA TYR A 59 7.73 -2.54 14.95
C TYR A 59 6.86 -3.55 14.17
N ASP A 60 5.61 -3.82 14.58
CA ASP A 60 4.73 -4.80 13.92
C ASP A 60 4.41 -4.40 12.47
N VAL A 61 4.13 -3.10 12.25
CA VAL A 61 3.88 -2.54 10.91
C VAL A 61 5.16 -2.57 10.07
N THR A 62 6.30 -2.28 10.69
CA THR A 62 7.60 -2.26 10.00
C THR A 62 8.02 -3.65 9.53
N VAL A 63 7.84 -4.68 10.37
CA VAL A 63 8.11 -6.09 10.02
C VAL A 63 7.22 -6.53 8.86
N SER A 64 5.92 -6.26 8.93
CA SER A 64 4.96 -6.67 7.89
C SER A 64 5.32 -6.07 6.52
N ARG A 65 5.69 -4.78 6.50
CA ARG A 65 6.11 -4.09 5.28
C ARG A 65 7.40 -4.66 4.68
N LEU A 66 8.43 -4.87 5.49
CA LEU A 66 9.72 -5.41 5.03
C LEU A 66 9.58 -6.87 4.54
N ALA A 67 8.74 -7.68 5.20
CA ALA A 67 8.45 -9.04 4.78
C ALA A 67 7.78 -9.08 3.40
N LEU A 68 6.78 -8.23 3.16
CA LEU A 68 6.13 -8.13 1.85
C LEU A 68 7.13 -7.73 0.75
N GLN A 69 8.04 -6.80 1.05
CA GLN A 69 9.07 -6.34 0.12
C GLN A 69 10.07 -7.44 -0.24
N ALA A 70 10.55 -8.20 0.75
CA ALA A 70 11.40 -9.37 0.53
C ALA A 70 10.69 -10.42 -0.35
N MET A 71 9.40 -10.69 -0.10
CA MET A 71 8.60 -11.60 -0.93
C MET A 71 8.48 -11.11 -2.38
N THR A 72 8.25 -9.81 -2.60
CA THR A 72 8.19 -9.25 -3.95
C THR A 72 9.51 -9.42 -4.70
N LEU A 73 10.65 -9.18 -4.05
CA LEU A 73 11.97 -9.37 -4.66
C LEU A 73 12.25 -10.85 -4.98
N ALA A 74 11.93 -11.76 -4.06
CA ALA A 74 12.07 -13.19 -4.28
C ALA A 74 11.25 -13.68 -5.49
N ARG A 75 9.98 -13.24 -5.61
CA ARG A 75 9.14 -13.57 -6.77
C ARG A 75 9.69 -13.02 -8.08
N ARG A 76 10.29 -11.81 -8.06
CA ARG A 76 10.92 -11.24 -9.27
C ARG A 76 12.16 -12.03 -9.69
N LEU A 77 12.97 -12.46 -8.73
CA LEU A 77 14.12 -13.32 -9.00
C LEU A 77 13.67 -14.68 -9.58
N GLN A 78 12.62 -15.28 -9.03
CA GLN A 78 12.03 -16.51 -9.55
C GLN A 78 11.55 -16.32 -11.00
N LYS A 79 10.75 -15.28 -11.27
CA LYS A 79 10.28 -15.00 -12.63
C LYS A 79 11.43 -14.83 -13.62
N LEU A 80 12.50 -14.16 -13.21
CA LEU A 80 13.71 -13.98 -14.03
C LEU A 80 14.42 -15.30 -14.33
N SER A 81 14.35 -16.28 -13.42
CA SER A 81 14.88 -17.63 -13.68
C SER A 81 13.98 -18.48 -14.58
N GLU A 82 12.67 -18.21 -14.62
CA GLU A 82 11.68 -18.90 -15.45
C GLU A 82 11.60 -18.32 -16.88
N SER A 83 11.90 -17.04 -17.05
CA SER A 83 11.91 -16.36 -18.35
C SER A 83 13.30 -16.44 -19.00
N GLY A 84 13.51 -17.50 -19.79
CA GLY A 84 14.79 -17.81 -20.43
C GLY A 84 15.28 -16.82 -21.51
N ASP A 85 14.39 -15.97 -22.07
CA ASP A 85 14.70 -15.26 -23.32
C ASP A 85 14.56 -13.72 -23.30
N GLU A 86 13.81 -13.12 -22.38
CA GLU A 86 13.74 -11.65 -22.27
C GLU A 86 14.71 -11.16 -21.20
N ARG A 87 16.00 -11.11 -21.53
CA ARG A 87 17.04 -10.80 -20.53
C ARG A 87 17.03 -9.32 -20.14
N PRO A 88 16.61 -8.93 -18.92
CA PRO A 88 17.22 -7.78 -18.27
C PRO A 88 18.74 -8.04 -18.21
N GLY A 89 19.56 -6.98 -18.22
CA GLY A 89 21.01 -7.05 -18.45
C GLY A 89 21.75 -8.14 -17.63
N PRO A 90 22.98 -8.52 -18.04
CA PRO A 90 23.67 -9.72 -17.56
C PRO A 90 23.82 -9.86 -16.04
N CYS A 91 23.66 -8.77 -15.29
CA CYS A 91 23.78 -8.75 -13.82
C CYS A 91 22.44 -8.58 -13.08
N ALA A 92 21.29 -8.52 -13.77
CA ALA A 92 20.00 -8.22 -13.15
C ALA A 92 19.59 -9.19 -12.03
N GLY A 93 19.93 -10.48 -12.19
CA GLY A 93 19.73 -11.47 -11.12
C GLY A 93 20.57 -11.18 -9.88
N LEU A 94 21.85 -10.83 -10.06
CA LEU A 94 22.76 -10.48 -8.95
C LEU A 94 22.31 -9.20 -8.24
N GLU A 95 21.80 -8.21 -8.97
CA GLU A 95 21.22 -7.00 -8.39
C GLU A 95 19.99 -7.30 -7.53
N LEU A 96 19.11 -8.20 -7.98
CA LEU A 96 17.94 -8.64 -7.20
C LEU A 96 18.35 -9.42 -5.94
N VAL A 97 19.36 -10.28 -6.02
CA VAL A 97 19.89 -11.00 -4.86
C VAL A 97 20.51 -10.05 -3.84
N ALA A 98 21.28 -9.05 -4.29
CA ALA A 98 21.85 -8.04 -3.41
C ALA A 98 20.76 -7.22 -2.71
N GLN A 99 19.71 -6.81 -3.45
CA GLN A 99 18.55 -6.11 -2.88
C GLN A 99 17.80 -6.97 -1.87
N LEU A 100 17.60 -8.26 -2.18
CA LEU A 100 16.93 -9.18 -1.27
C LEU A 100 17.71 -9.36 0.03
N ARG A 101 19.04 -9.48 -0.06
CA ARG A 101 19.90 -9.55 1.13
C ARG A 101 19.78 -8.31 2.01
N ASP A 102 19.80 -7.12 1.41
CA ASP A 102 19.64 -5.86 2.12
C ASP A 102 18.26 -5.74 2.80
N GLU A 103 17.19 -6.22 2.15
CA GLU A 103 15.83 -6.26 2.73
C GLU A 103 15.72 -7.29 3.86
N VAL A 104 16.35 -8.46 3.71
CA VAL A 104 16.39 -9.49 4.77
C VAL A 104 17.17 -8.98 5.98
N ASP A 105 18.32 -8.33 5.80
CA ASP A 105 19.09 -7.75 6.91
C ASP A 105 18.29 -6.69 7.68
N ALA A 106 17.52 -5.86 6.97
CA ALA A 106 16.62 -4.88 7.58
C ALA A 106 15.43 -5.56 8.29
N LEU A 107 14.84 -6.60 7.68
CA LEU A 107 13.76 -7.38 8.28
C LEU A 107 14.23 -8.07 9.57
N THR A 108 15.42 -8.68 9.58
CA THR A 108 16.01 -9.27 10.78
C THR A 108 16.16 -8.23 11.89
N ALA A 109 16.66 -7.03 11.57
CA ALA A 109 16.75 -5.95 12.56
C ALA A 109 15.37 -5.56 13.12
N ALA A 110 14.34 -5.42 12.26
CA ALA A 110 12.99 -5.09 12.68
C ALA A 110 12.35 -6.18 13.57
N VAL A 111 12.52 -7.46 13.22
CA VAL A 111 12.01 -8.60 13.99
C VAL A 111 12.70 -8.69 15.35
N VAL A 112 14.01 -8.43 15.42
CA VAL A 112 14.72 -8.39 16.70
C VAL A 112 14.18 -7.26 17.59
N LEU A 113 13.97 -6.06 17.05
CA LEU A 113 13.41 -4.94 17.81
C LEU A 113 11.98 -5.22 18.29
N GLN A 114 11.14 -5.82 17.45
CA GLN A 114 9.81 -6.29 17.79
C GLN A 114 9.85 -7.33 18.93
N ALA A 115 10.75 -8.32 18.85
CA ALA A 115 10.93 -9.31 19.91
C ALA A 115 11.39 -8.65 21.23
N ARG A 116 12.23 -7.62 21.14
CA ARG A 116 12.68 -6.84 22.31
C ARG A 116 11.57 -6.00 22.92
N GLU A 117 10.68 -5.41 22.12
CA GLU A 117 9.47 -4.71 22.57
C GLU A 117 8.54 -5.67 23.34
N ARG A 118 8.41 -6.90 22.82
CA ARG A 118 7.71 -8.03 23.48
C ARG A 118 8.49 -8.66 24.64
N ARG A 119 9.57 -8.01 25.09
CA ARG A 119 10.42 -8.38 26.24
C ARG A 119 11.10 -9.75 26.13
N VAL A 120 11.30 -10.28 24.92
CA VAL A 120 12.10 -11.49 24.68
C VAL A 120 13.56 -11.23 25.07
N ARG A 121 14.18 -12.15 25.80
CA ARG A 121 15.54 -11.99 26.33
C ARG A 121 16.60 -12.22 25.26
N TRP A 122 17.73 -11.52 25.36
CA TRP A 122 18.86 -11.63 24.41
C TRP A 122 19.36 -13.06 24.17
N PRO A 123 19.48 -13.96 25.17
CA PRO A 123 19.91 -15.33 24.92
C PRO A 123 18.99 -16.09 23.96
N MET A 124 17.67 -15.91 24.07
CA MET A 124 16.69 -16.54 23.19
C MET A 124 16.78 -15.99 21.75
N VAL A 125 16.95 -14.67 21.61
CA VAL A 125 17.15 -14.04 20.28
C VAL A 125 18.44 -14.55 19.63
N ALA A 126 19.50 -14.70 20.42
CA ALA A 126 20.81 -15.12 19.96
C ALA A 126 20.82 -16.61 19.54
N GLU A 127 20.10 -17.46 20.28
CA GLU A 127 19.86 -18.86 19.94
C GLU A 127 19.17 -19.00 18.57
N ILE A 128 18.08 -18.26 18.33
CA ILE A 128 17.34 -18.30 17.05
C ILE A 128 18.20 -17.81 15.87
N LEU A 129 19.04 -16.81 16.11
CA LEU A 129 19.91 -16.21 15.07
C LEU A 129 21.27 -16.89 14.96
N GLU A 130 21.52 -17.96 15.72
CA GLU A 130 22.79 -18.70 15.74
C GLU A 130 24.02 -17.81 15.99
N VAL A 131 23.89 -16.84 16.92
CA VAL A 131 24.98 -15.94 17.32
C VAL A 131 25.13 -15.90 18.84
N SER A 132 26.22 -15.30 19.33
CA SER A 132 26.36 -15.05 20.77
C SER A 132 25.42 -13.95 21.26
N ALA A 133 25.02 -14.00 22.54
CA ALA A 133 24.14 -13.00 23.13
C ALA A 133 24.75 -11.57 23.13
N ASP A 134 26.08 -11.46 23.22
CA ASP A 134 26.77 -10.18 23.15
C ASP A 134 26.87 -9.65 21.71
N THR A 135 27.05 -10.54 20.72
CA THR A 135 26.94 -10.17 19.30
C THR A 135 25.53 -9.70 18.97
N ALA A 136 24.49 -10.40 19.45
CA ALA A 136 23.12 -10.00 19.22
C ALA A 136 22.81 -8.61 19.84
N ARG A 137 23.24 -8.39 21.07
CA ARG A 137 23.05 -7.12 21.78
C ARG A 137 23.80 -5.97 21.12
N SER A 138 25.04 -6.20 20.69
CA SER A 138 25.88 -5.15 20.08
C SER A 138 25.43 -4.77 18.68
N ARG A 139 24.90 -5.72 17.90
CA ARG A 139 24.44 -5.51 16.51
C ARG A 139 23.03 -4.95 16.42
N TRP A 140 22.10 -5.39 17.29
CA TRP A 140 20.68 -5.05 17.22
C TRP A 140 20.14 -4.39 18.49
N SER A 141 20.97 -3.68 19.26
CA SER A 141 20.48 -2.79 20.32
C SER A 141 19.40 -1.84 19.78
N LEU A 142 18.50 -1.34 20.64
CA LEU A 142 17.41 -0.44 20.20
C LEU A 142 17.93 0.71 19.33
N GLU A 143 19.03 1.36 19.76
CA GLU A 143 19.64 2.45 19.03
C GLU A 143 20.28 2.00 17.71
N ARG A 144 21.06 0.91 17.72
CA ARG A 144 21.80 0.47 16.52
C ARG A 144 20.88 -0.19 15.50
N GLY A 145 19.90 -0.96 15.95
CA GLY A 145 18.84 -1.53 15.12
C GLY A 145 17.99 -0.44 14.48
N GLY A 146 17.58 0.58 15.24
CA GLY A 146 16.88 1.74 14.70
C GLY A 146 17.70 2.48 13.63
N ARG A 147 19.01 2.68 13.90
CA ARG A 147 19.95 3.29 12.93
C ARG A 147 20.09 2.46 11.65
N LEU A 148 20.17 1.12 11.76
CA LEU A 148 20.22 0.23 10.59
C LEU A 148 18.96 0.37 9.73
N LEU A 149 17.77 0.40 10.34
CA LEU A 149 16.51 0.60 9.64
C LEU A 149 16.43 1.97 8.96
N GLN A 150 16.90 3.02 9.64
CA GLN A 150 16.95 4.37 9.07
C GLN A 150 17.89 4.46 7.87
N LEU A 151 19.09 3.87 7.96
CA LEU A 151 20.06 3.81 6.88
C LEU A 151 19.50 3.03 5.67
N HIS A 152 18.84 1.90 5.92
CA HIS A 152 18.15 1.13 4.89
C HIS A 152 17.08 1.99 4.18
N GLN A 153 16.21 2.68 4.93
CA GLN A 153 15.19 3.57 4.37
C GLN A 153 15.81 4.71 3.53
N GLN A 154 16.91 5.31 3.99
CA GLN A 154 17.61 6.36 3.26
C GLN A 154 18.19 5.85 1.94
N ARG A 155 18.88 4.70 1.96
CA ARG A 155 19.42 4.05 0.74
C ARG A 155 18.31 3.77 -0.27
N ARG A 156 17.17 3.29 0.21
CA ARG A 156 16.01 3.04 -0.63
C ARG A 156 15.40 4.28 -1.26
N ARG A 157 15.28 5.37 -0.50
CA ARG A 157 14.84 6.67 -1.03
C ARG A 157 15.82 7.21 -2.07
N ALA A 158 17.12 7.07 -1.82
CA ALA A 158 18.14 7.48 -2.78
C ALA A 158 18.07 6.64 -4.06
N ALA A 159 17.89 5.33 -3.94
CA ALA A 159 17.73 4.43 -5.10
C ALA A 159 16.47 4.75 -5.92
N SER A 160 15.33 5.01 -5.27
CA SER A 160 14.10 5.39 -5.97
C SER A 160 14.23 6.73 -6.67
N GLN A 161 14.86 7.72 -6.02
CA GLN A 161 15.14 9.03 -6.62
C GLN A 161 16.12 8.93 -7.79
N ALA A 162 17.17 8.11 -7.67
CA ALA A 162 18.11 7.87 -8.75
C ALA A 162 17.44 7.19 -9.95
N ALA A 163 16.55 6.21 -9.71
CA ALA A 163 15.75 5.58 -10.75
C ALA A 163 14.81 6.58 -11.45
N ALA A 164 14.13 7.45 -10.70
CA ALA A 164 13.28 8.50 -11.25
C ALA A 164 14.07 9.50 -12.10
N ARG A 165 15.25 9.94 -11.63
CA ARG A 165 16.14 10.82 -12.41
C ARG A 165 16.62 10.15 -13.69
N ARG A 166 17.05 8.89 -13.63
CA ARG A 166 17.46 8.13 -14.83
C ARG A 166 16.32 7.99 -15.84
N ARG A 167 15.07 7.79 -15.38
CA ARG A 167 13.89 7.78 -16.25
C ARG A 167 13.65 9.15 -16.88
N ALA A 168 13.70 10.23 -16.09
CA ALA A 168 13.55 11.60 -16.60
C ALA A 168 14.65 11.99 -17.59
N ASP A 169 15.90 11.58 -17.34
CA ASP A 169 17.03 11.83 -18.24
C ASP A 169 16.94 10.98 -19.52
N ALA A 170 16.50 9.72 -19.41
CA ALA A 170 16.23 8.88 -20.58
C ALA A 170 15.07 9.47 -21.41
N GLU A 171 14.04 9.99 -20.76
CA GLU A 171 12.92 10.68 -21.41
C GLU A 171 13.38 11.95 -22.10
N ARG A 172 14.22 12.77 -21.44
CA ARG A 172 14.79 14.00 -22.00
C ARG A 172 15.78 13.75 -23.14
N LYS A 173 16.48 12.60 -23.15
CA LYS A 173 17.34 12.19 -24.26
C LYS A 173 16.57 11.59 -25.43
N ARG A 174 15.42 10.95 -25.17
CA ARG A 174 14.49 10.46 -26.21
C ARG A 174 13.72 11.61 -26.87
N HIS A 175 13.45 12.68 -26.12
CA HIS A 175 12.75 13.87 -26.60
C HIS A 175 13.75 15.04 -26.73
N GLY A 176 14.38 15.17 -27.90
CA GLY A 176 15.10 16.41 -28.27
C GLY A 176 14.17 17.64 -28.21
N PRO A 177 14.69 18.88 -28.23
CA PRO A 177 13.87 20.09 -28.12
C PRO A 177 13.03 20.26 -29.40
N GLY A 178 11.84 19.66 -29.40
CA GLY A 178 10.91 19.64 -30.50
C GLY A 178 9.51 19.34 -29.98
N LEU A 179 8.58 20.22 -30.35
CA LEU A 179 7.15 20.28 -30.05
C LEU A 179 6.48 18.96 -29.65
N HIS A 180 5.72 19.04 -28.55
CA HIS A 180 4.87 18.01 -27.97
C HIS A 180 4.12 17.15 -28.99
N ALA A 181 4.60 15.93 -29.21
CA ALA A 181 3.79 14.79 -29.62
C ALA A 181 4.23 13.59 -28.77
N LEU A 182 3.53 13.37 -27.64
CA LEU A 182 3.71 12.18 -26.81
C LEU A 182 3.48 10.92 -27.69
N PRO A 183 4.32 9.87 -27.58
CA PRO A 183 4.04 8.60 -28.23
C PRO A 183 2.66 8.08 -27.78
N VAL A 184 1.87 7.63 -28.76
CA VAL A 184 0.65 6.86 -28.54
C VAL A 184 1.08 5.43 -28.21
N GLY A 185 0.63 4.88 -27.09
CA GLY A 185 0.66 3.41 -26.90
C GLY A 185 1.17 2.83 -25.58
N ALA A 186 1.56 3.60 -24.57
CA ALA A 186 1.86 3.04 -23.24
C ALA A 186 0.74 3.37 -22.23
N PRO A 187 0.09 2.37 -21.61
CA PRO A 187 -0.84 2.61 -20.51
C PRO A 187 -0.10 3.29 -19.36
N THR A 188 -0.74 4.28 -18.74
CA THR A 188 -0.12 5.09 -17.69
C THR A 188 -0.32 4.41 -16.33
N ASP A 189 0.68 4.48 -15.43
CA ASP A 189 0.53 3.97 -14.05
C ASP A 189 -0.70 4.61 -13.37
N PRO A 190 -1.50 3.85 -12.60
CA PRO A 190 -2.72 4.37 -11.95
C PRO A 190 -2.49 5.59 -11.05
N GLU A 191 -1.34 5.65 -10.35
CA GLU A 191 -0.94 6.83 -9.57
C GLU A 191 -0.74 8.08 -10.44
N ALA A 192 -0.18 7.90 -11.64
CA ALA A 192 0.01 8.99 -12.60
C ALA A 192 -1.33 9.43 -13.20
N GLN A 193 -2.29 8.51 -13.40
CA GLN A 193 -3.65 8.84 -13.84
C GLN A 193 -4.39 9.70 -12.81
N LEU A 194 -4.33 9.33 -11.52
CA LEU A 194 -4.89 10.14 -10.43
C LEU A 194 -4.24 11.54 -10.38
N THR A 195 -2.91 11.60 -10.47
CA THR A 195 -2.17 12.85 -10.42
C THR A 195 -2.51 13.75 -11.61
N SER A 196 -2.65 13.18 -12.81
CA SER A 196 -3.05 13.89 -14.02
C SER A 196 -4.48 14.45 -13.91
N ALA A 197 -5.42 13.64 -13.39
CA ALA A 197 -6.80 14.07 -13.16
C ALA A 197 -6.88 15.25 -12.17
N LEU A 198 -6.20 15.15 -11.02
CA LEU A 198 -6.15 16.23 -10.03
C LEU A 198 -5.49 17.50 -10.57
N SER A 199 -4.41 17.35 -11.34
CA SER A 199 -3.72 18.49 -11.97
C SER A 199 -4.56 19.13 -13.07
N HIS A 200 -5.39 18.35 -13.78
CA HIS A 200 -6.32 18.88 -14.76
C HIS A 200 -7.47 19.65 -14.09
N LEU A 201 -8.08 19.08 -13.04
CA LEU A 201 -9.10 19.76 -12.24
C LEU A 201 -8.56 21.08 -11.65
N GLN A 202 -7.33 21.06 -11.12
CA GLN A 202 -6.70 22.26 -10.58
C GLN A 202 -6.56 23.36 -11.64
N ARG A 203 -6.06 23.03 -12.84
CA ARG A 203 -5.96 23.99 -13.95
C ARG A 203 -7.32 24.48 -14.43
N ALA A 204 -8.30 23.58 -14.56
CA ALA A 204 -9.66 23.93 -14.98
C ALA A 204 -10.38 24.84 -13.98
N SER A 205 -10.14 24.66 -12.68
CA SER A 205 -10.73 25.49 -11.62
C SER A 205 -10.17 26.92 -11.56
N GLY A 206 -8.98 27.16 -12.15
CA GLY A 206 -8.25 28.42 -12.02
C GLY A 206 -7.72 28.73 -10.61
N LYS A 207 -7.94 27.85 -9.63
CA LYS A 207 -7.51 28.07 -8.23
C LYS A 207 -6.01 27.78 -8.08
N SER A 208 -5.30 28.66 -7.39
CA SER A 208 -3.88 28.44 -7.05
C SER A 208 -3.73 27.37 -5.97
N ILE A 209 -2.57 26.70 -5.92
CA ILE A 209 -2.24 25.72 -4.87
C ILE A 209 -2.43 26.30 -3.46
N ARG A 210 -2.10 27.59 -3.28
CA ARG A 210 -2.25 28.29 -2.00
C ARG A 210 -3.73 28.43 -1.60
N ARG A 211 -4.59 28.78 -2.56
CA ARG A 211 -6.03 28.89 -2.32
C ARG A 211 -6.69 27.54 -2.05
N VAL A 212 -6.27 26.49 -2.76
CA VAL A 212 -6.73 25.12 -2.48
C VAL A 212 -6.30 24.67 -1.08
N ALA A 213 -5.08 25.01 -0.65
CA ALA A 213 -4.57 24.71 0.69
C ALA A 213 -5.36 25.44 1.79
N GLU A 214 -5.69 26.71 1.57
CA GLU A 214 -6.51 27.50 2.49
C GLU A 214 -7.94 26.94 2.60
N GLU A 215 -8.59 26.63 1.47
CA GLU A 215 -9.97 26.11 1.44
C GLU A 215 -10.08 24.64 1.91
N THR A 216 -8.99 23.88 1.90
CA THR A 216 -8.95 22.49 2.42
C THR A 216 -8.32 22.36 3.81
N GLU A 217 -7.86 23.47 4.41
CA GLU A 217 -7.09 23.49 5.66
C GLU A 217 -5.82 22.61 5.63
N LEU A 218 -5.30 22.32 4.44
CA LEU A 218 -4.07 21.56 4.22
C LEU A 218 -2.88 22.50 4.07
N SER A 219 -1.67 22.00 4.35
CA SER A 219 -0.46 22.80 4.04
C SER A 219 -0.24 22.91 2.53
N ALA A 220 0.16 24.08 2.03
CA ALA A 220 0.48 24.27 0.62
C ALA A 220 1.57 23.31 0.11
N SER A 221 2.52 22.92 0.98
CA SER A 221 3.52 21.89 0.64
C SER A 221 2.88 20.50 0.45
N PHE A 222 1.89 20.15 1.27
CA PHE A 222 1.15 18.90 1.10
C PHE A 222 0.37 18.88 -0.21
N VAL A 223 -0.34 19.97 -0.53
CA VAL A 223 -1.12 20.11 -1.77
C VAL A 223 -0.22 20.08 -3.00
N SER A 224 0.95 20.72 -2.96
CA SER A 224 1.95 20.65 -4.03
C SER A 224 2.43 19.21 -4.27
N ARG A 225 2.72 18.46 -3.19
CA ARG A 225 3.17 17.06 -3.29
C ARG A 225 2.07 16.11 -3.77
N LEU A 226 0.82 16.42 -3.44
CA LEU A 226 -0.35 15.72 -3.96
C LEU A 226 -0.44 15.85 -5.48
N PHE A 227 -0.41 17.08 -6.01
CA PHE A 227 -0.47 17.33 -7.45
C PHE A 227 0.78 16.85 -8.22
N SER A 228 1.90 16.63 -7.52
CA SER A 228 3.13 16.11 -8.13
C SER A 228 3.22 14.58 -8.06
N GLY A 229 2.27 13.90 -7.40
CA GLY A 229 2.31 12.45 -7.18
C GLY A 229 3.38 12.00 -6.16
N GLU A 230 4.03 12.93 -5.45
CA GLU A 230 5.04 12.61 -4.43
C GLU A 230 4.43 12.07 -3.14
N ARG A 231 3.12 12.29 -2.92
CA ARG A 231 2.40 11.84 -1.75
C ARG A 231 1.03 11.30 -2.14
N PHE A 232 0.74 10.10 -1.66
CA PHE A 232 -0.55 9.45 -1.83
C PHE A 232 -1.45 9.69 -0.60
N PRO A 233 -2.52 10.49 -0.70
CA PRO A 233 -3.39 10.84 0.43
C PRO A 233 -4.48 9.78 0.70
N SER A 234 -5.17 9.92 1.83
CA SER A 234 -6.39 9.16 2.12
C SER A 234 -7.58 9.66 1.28
N TRP A 235 -8.60 8.81 1.10
CA TRP A 235 -9.79 9.14 0.32
C TRP A 235 -10.49 10.43 0.78
N PRO A 236 -10.76 10.68 2.07
CA PRO A 236 -11.44 11.90 2.50
C PRO A 236 -10.69 13.18 2.09
N THR A 237 -9.36 13.13 2.07
CA THR A 237 -8.53 14.26 1.62
C THR A 237 -8.64 14.48 0.11
N VAL A 238 -8.70 13.42 -0.69
CA VAL A 238 -8.92 13.53 -2.15
C VAL A 238 -10.31 14.07 -2.44
N GLU A 239 -11.33 13.53 -1.79
CA GLU A 239 -12.72 13.96 -1.91
C GLU A 239 -12.89 15.45 -1.58
N GLN A 240 -12.30 15.90 -0.48
CA GLN A 240 -12.31 17.31 -0.09
C GLN A 240 -11.60 18.20 -1.14
N VAL A 241 -10.43 17.79 -1.62
CA VAL A 241 -9.70 18.53 -2.67
C VAL A 241 -10.50 18.60 -3.98
N VAL A 242 -11.08 17.48 -4.44
CA VAL A 242 -11.88 17.42 -5.67
C VAL A 242 -13.14 18.29 -5.54
N SER A 243 -13.81 18.26 -4.40
CA SER A 243 -14.98 19.09 -4.12
C SER A 243 -14.64 20.59 -4.17
N VAL A 244 -13.51 20.99 -3.56
CA VAL A 244 -13.02 22.38 -3.62
C VAL A 244 -12.68 22.80 -5.04
N LEU A 245 -12.19 21.88 -5.88
CA LEU A 245 -11.88 22.14 -7.28
C LEU A 245 -13.13 22.14 -8.19
N GLY A 246 -14.32 21.83 -7.66
CA GLY A 246 -15.57 21.76 -8.43
C GLY A 246 -15.66 20.54 -9.34
N GLY A 247 -14.92 19.48 -9.05
CA GLY A 247 -15.01 18.19 -9.74
C GLY A 247 -16.00 17.24 -9.08
N GLU A 248 -16.38 16.18 -9.79
CA GLU A 248 -17.20 15.10 -9.25
C GLU A 248 -16.31 14.07 -8.53
N PRO A 249 -16.46 13.86 -7.20
CA PRO A 249 -15.60 12.96 -6.44
C PRO A 249 -15.63 11.52 -6.97
N GLU A 250 -16.79 11.01 -7.37
CA GLU A 250 -16.95 9.63 -7.84
C GLU A 250 -16.09 9.33 -9.08
N GLN A 251 -15.87 10.30 -9.98
CA GLN A 251 -15.00 10.14 -11.15
C GLN A 251 -13.54 9.91 -10.75
N VAL A 252 -13.10 10.49 -9.64
CA VAL A 252 -11.73 10.37 -9.12
C VAL A 252 -11.59 9.18 -8.18
N ARG A 253 -12.69 8.72 -7.57
CA ARG A 253 -12.72 7.59 -6.64
C ARG A 253 -12.17 6.31 -7.25
N THR A 254 -12.60 5.97 -8.45
CA THR A 254 -12.13 4.74 -9.12
C THR A 254 -10.65 4.81 -9.46
N LEU A 255 -10.13 5.98 -9.85
CA LEU A 255 -8.69 6.18 -10.07
C LEU A 255 -7.89 6.05 -8.77
N TRP A 256 -8.42 6.60 -7.66
CA TRP A 256 -7.78 6.49 -6.35
C TRP A 256 -7.73 5.04 -5.86
N GLN A 257 -8.81 4.27 -6.02
CA GLN A 257 -8.86 2.84 -5.68
C GLN A 257 -7.86 2.04 -6.51
N ALA A 258 -7.82 2.27 -7.83
CA ALA A 258 -6.88 1.63 -8.74
C ALA A 258 -5.42 1.94 -8.35
N ALA A 259 -5.13 3.18 -7.95
CA ALA A 259 -3.80 3.59 -7.50
C ALA A 259 -3.40 3.03 -6.12
N ARG A 260 -4.35 2.69 -5.24
CA ARG A 260 -4.07 1.94 -4.01
C ARG A 260 -3.88 0.44 -4.22
N GLY A 261 -4.19 -0.07 -5.40
CA GLY A 261 -4.31 -1.50 -5.64
C GLY A 261 -5.46 -2.12 -4.83
N GLU A 262 -6.48 -1.33 -4.48
CA GLU A 262 -7.69 -1.88 -3.88
C GLU A 262 -8.40 -2.73 -4.94
N GLU A 263 -8.76 -3.95 -4.56
CA GLU A 263 -9.52 -4.83 -5.45
C GLU A 263 -10.85 -4.14 -5.79
N LEU A 264 -11.05 -3.88 -7.09
CA LEU A 264 -12.35 -3.50 -7.63
C LEU A 264 -13.38 -4.54 -7.18
N PRO A 265 -14.65 -4.16 -6.96
CA PRO A 265 -15.65 -5.09 -6.46
C PRO A 265 -15.67 -6.36 -7.33
N ARG A 266 -15.38 -7.49 -6.68
CA ARG A 266 -15.46 -8.82 -7.30
C ARG A 266 -16.88 -9.07 -7.81
N PRO A 267 -17.07 -9.94 -8.81
CA PRO A 267 -18.36 -10.20 -9.41
C PRO A 267 -19.45 -10.39 -8.34
N PHE A 268 -20.43 -9.50 -8.38
CA PHE A 268 -21.58 -9.45 -7.49
C PHE A 268 -22.24 -10.84 -7.38
N LEU A 269 -22.62 -11.23 -6.16
CA LEU A 269 -23.61 -12.29 -5.96
C LEU A 269 -24.95 -11.83 -6.61
N PRO A 270 -25.52 -12.59 -7.56
CA PRO A 270 -26.78 -12.23 -8.19
C PRO A 270 -27.91 -12.20 -7.14
N GLY A 271 -28.72 -11.13 -7.14
CA GLY A 271 -29.93 -11.05 -6.30
C GLY A 271 -30.22 -9.70 -5.60
N ARG A 272 -29.35 -8.69 -5.69
CA ARG A 272 -29.64 -7.35 -5.15
C ARG A 272 -30.28 -6.43 -6.21
N PRO A 273 -31.44 -5.79 -5.92
CA PRO A 273 -32.10 -4.87 -6.85
C PRO A 273 -31.24 -3.66 -7.26
N THR A 274 -30.34 -3.20 -6.38
CA THR A 274 -29.48 -2.03 -6.63
C THR A 274 -28.18 -2.35 -7.36
N ALA A 275 -27.84 -3.63 -7.52
CA ALA A 275 -26.55 -4.07 -8.07
C ALA A 275 -26.29 -3.56 -9.49
N ARG A 276 -27.35 -3.45 -10.31
CA ARG A 276 -27.24 -2.95 -11.69
C ARG A 276 -26.89 -1.46 -11.74
N ALA A 277 -27.60 -0.65 -10.97
CA ALA A 277 -27.41 0.80 -10.95
C ALA A 277 -26.02 1.15 -10.40
N GLU A 278 -25.59 0.45 -9.34
CA GLU A 278 -24.25 0.59 -8.75
C GLU A 278 -23.14 0.18 -9.74
N ALA A 279 -23.30 -0.95 -10.44
CA ALA A 279 -22.31 -1.41 -11.42
C ALA A 279 -22.20 -0.46 -12.63
N ALA A 280 -23.35 0.05 -13.12
CA ALA A 280 -23.38 1.01 -14.21
C ALA A 280 -22.76 2.36 -13.80
N ALA A 281 -23.06 2.85 -12.59
CA ALA A 281 -22.46 4.06 -12.04
C ALA A 281 -20.95 3.90 -11.85
N GLY A 282 -20.49 2.75 -11.36
CA GLY A 282 -19.06 2.44 -11.22
C GLY A 282 -18.33 2.38 -12.56
N LEU A 283 -18.93 1.75 -13.58
CA LEU A 283 -18.41 1.74 -14.95
C LEU A 283 -18.28 3.16 -15.51
N GLN A 284 -19.35 3.95 -15.39
CA GLN A 284 -19.38 5.33 -15.88
C GLN A 284 -18.34 6.19 -15.15
N ALA A 285 -18.25 6.09 -13.83
CA ALA A 285 -17.27 6.81 -13.01
C ALA A 285 -15.83 6.47 -13.41
N ALA A 286 -15.53 5.18 -13.66
CA ALA A 286 -14.22 4.73 -14.11
C ALA A 286 -13.83 5.36 -15.46
N VAL A 287 -14.73 5.30 -16.44
CA VAL A 287 -14.50 5.85 -17.78
C VAL A 287 -14.38 7.38 -17.74
N GLN A 288 -15.25 8.06 -16.99
CA GLN A 288 -15.20 9.51 -16.80
C GLN A 288 -13.92 9.95 -16.07
N GLY A 289 -13.45 9.17 -15.10
CA GLY A 289 -12.16 9.37 -14.45
C GLY A 289 -11.00 9.32 -15.45
N LEU A 290 -10.96 8.31 -16.31
CA LEU A 290 -9.94 8.19 -17.36
C LEU A 290 -10.03 9.31 -18.40
N HIS A 291 -11.25 9.73 -18.76
CA HIS A 291 -11.48 10.89 -19.64
C HIS A 291 -10.94 12.17 -19.02
N LEU A 292 -11.20 12.38 -17.72
CA LEU A 292 -10.66 13.49 -16.95
C LEU A 292 -9.13 13.45 -16.84
N ALA A 293 -8.54 12.28 -16.56
CA ALA A 293 -7.10 12.08 -16.49
C ALA A 293 -6.39 12.36 -17.82
N SER A 294 -7.08 12.12 -18.94
CA SER A 294 -6.62 12.44 -20.30
C SER A 294 -6.85 13.90 -20.73
N ALA A 295 -7.26 14.78 -19.80
CA ALA A 295 -7.62 16.18 -20.05
C ALA A 295 -8.84 16.38 -20.97
N ARG A 296 -9.81 15.46 -20.89
CA ARG A 296 -11.10 15.51 -21.60
C ARG A 296 -10.96 15.70 -23.12
N PRO A 297 -10.28 14.78 -23.83
CA PRO A 297 -10.19 14.83 -25.29
C PRO A 297 -11.58 14.75 -25.93
N SER A 298 -11.73 15.35 -27.11
CA SER A 298 -12.98 15.26 -27.88
C SER A 298 -13.25 13.84 -28.36
N GLU A 299 -14.52 13.50 -28.58
CA GLU A 299 -14.93 12.16 -29.01
C GLU A 299 -14.25 11.72 -30.32
N ARG A 300 -14.01 12.67 -31.23
CA ARG A 300 -13.30 12.45 -32.48
C ARG A 300 -11.82 12.12 -32.27
N GLU A 301 -11.18 12.81 -31.32
CA GLU A 301 -9.78 12.52 -30.97
C GLU A 301 -9.65 11.14 -30.33
N ILE A 302 -10.58 10.76 -29.45
CA ILE A 302 -10.61 9.42 -28.84
C ILE A 302 -10.76 8.35 -29.94
N ALA A 303 -11.72 8.52 -30.85
CA ALA A 303 -11.93 7.60 -31.97
C ALA A 303 -10.69 7.45 -32.85
N SER A 304 -9.95 8.54 -33.11
CA SER A 304 -8.72 8.51 -33.91
C SER A 304 -7.53 7.84 -33.22
N ARG A 305 -7.52 7.81 -31.88
CA ARG A 305 -6.45 7.22 -31.06
C ARG A 305 -6.74 5.77 -30.69
N ALA A 306 -7.96 5.29 -30.95
CA ALA A 306 -8.35 3.94 -30.62
C ALA A 306 -7.54 2.92 -31.45
N PRO A 307 -7.04 1.85 -30.83
CA PRO A 307 -6.29 0.81 -31.53
C PRO A 307 -7.16 -0.03 -32.48
N ARG A 308 -8.48 0.15 -32.40
CA ARG A 308 -9.48 -0.46 -33.27
C ARG A 308 -10.41 0.60 -33.83
N PRO A 309 -11.03 0.35 -35.00
CA PRO A 309 -12.01 1.28 -35.55
C PRO A 309 -13.21 1.39 -34.61
N VAL A 310 -13.35 2.56 -33.98
CA VAL A 310 -14.50 2.92 -33.14
C VAL A 310 -15.10 4.20 -33.70
N THR A 311 -16.42 4.23 -33.82
CA THR A 311 -17.17 5.41 -34.28
C THR A 311 -17.32 6.45 -33.17
N THR A 312 -17.47 7.72 -33.54
CA THR A 312 -17.74 8.80 -32.57
C THR A 312 -18.98 8.53 -31.74
N THR A 313 -20.04 7.98 -32.33
CA THR A 313 -21.26 7.57 -31.62
C THR A 313 -20.98 6.50 -30.57
N GLN A 314 -20.14 5.50 -30.88
CA GLN A 314 -19.73 4.49 -29.90
C GLN A 314 -18.91 5.08 -28.76
N VAL A 315 -18.01 6.02 -29.04
CA VAL A 315 -17.27 6.75 -28.00
C VAL A 315 -18.24 7.52 -27.09
N ALA A 316 -19.19 8.25 -27.67
CA ALA A 316 -20.22 8.95 -26.93
C ALA A 316 -21.04 7.99 -26.06
N SER A 317 -21.48 6.86 -26.62
CA SER A 317 -22.20 5.82 -25.87
C SER A 317 -21.41 5.32 -24.66
N VAL A 318 -20.11 5.06 -24.81
CA VAL A 318 -19.25 4.61 -23.70
C VAL A 318 -19.08 5.71 -22.63
N LEU A 319 -18.85 6.97 -23.03
CA LEU A 319 -18.71 8.09 -22.09
C LEU A 319 -20.01 8.37 -21.30
N HIS A 320 -21.17 8.20 -21.94
CA HIS A 320 -22.49 8.40 -21.32
C HIS A 320 -23.03 7.16 -20.59
N GLY A 321 -22.22 6.10 -20.43
CA GLY A 321 -22.60 4.91 -19.66
C GLY A 321 -23.59 3.98 -20.36
N SER A 322 -23.73 4.07 -21.69
CA SER A 322 -24.52 3.12 -22.47
C SER A 322 -23.78 1.79 -22.62
N LEU A 323 -24.54 0.70 -22.66
CA LEU A 323 -24.02 -0.66 -22.78
C LEU A 323 -23.52 -0.92 -24.20
N VAL A 324 -22.21 -1.09 -24.33
CA VAL A 324 -21.53 -1.43 -25.59
C VAL A 324 -20.66 -2.67 -25.36
N ASP A 325 -20.38 -3.40 -26.43
CA ASP A 325 -19.54 -4.59 -26.40
C ASP A 325 -18.14 -4.29 -25.82
N TRP A 326 -17.59 -5.27 -25.10
CA TRP A 326 -16.29 -5.15 -24.46
C TRP A 326 -15.15 -4.68 -25.37
N PRO A 327 -15.01 -5.17 -26.63
CA PRO A 327 -13.95 -4.72 -27.51
C PRO A 327 -13.98 -3.20 -27.77
N VAL A 328 -15.17 -2.59 -27.78
CA VAL A 328 -15.34 -1.14 -27.95
C VAL A 328 -14.97 -0.41 -26.67
N VAL A 329 -15.43 -0.89 -25.52
CA VAL A 329 -15.08 -0.32 -24.21
C VAL A 329 -13.56 -0.37 -23.99
N ALA A 330 -12.93 -1.51 -24.26
CA ALA A 330 -11.49 -1.68 -24.15
C ALA A 330 -10.72 -0.72 -25.08
N ALA A 331 -11.14 -0.59 -26.34
CA ALA A 331 -10.52 0.33 -27.29
C ALA A 331 -10.63 1.80 -26.85
N VAL A 332 -11.76 2.21 -26.27
CA VAL A 332 -11.94 3.56 -25.70
C VAL A 332 -11.06 3.76 -24.47
N VAL A 333 -11.00 2.78 -23.56
CA VAL A 333 -10.15 2.83 -22.36
C VAL A 333 -8.67 2.94 -22.74
N GLU A 334 -8.22 2.19 -23.73
CA GLU A 334 -6.85 2.26 -24.27
C GLU A 334 -6.56 3.61 -24.94
N ALA A 335 -7.53 4.17 -25.69
CA ALA A 335 -7.42 5.51 -26.27
C ALA A 335 -7.30 6.62 -25.20
N LEU A 336 -7.88 6.39 -24.01
CA LEU A 336 -7.75 7.22 -22.81
C LEU A 336 -6.53 6.88 -21.94
N ARG A 337 -5.59 6.08 -22.47
CA ARG A 337 -4.34 5.64 -21.78
C ARG A 337 -4.60 4.90 -20.46
N GLY A 338 -5.79 4.31 -20.33
CA GLY A 338 -6.22 3.41 -19.26
C GLY A 338 -5.82 1.97 -19.50
N HIS A 339 -5.83 1.14 -18.45
CA HIS A 339 -5.70 -0.30 -18.59
C HIS A 339 -7.10 -0.94 -18.60
N PRO A 340 -7.46 -1.76 -19.61
CA PRO A 340 -8.80 -2.38 -19.70
C PRO A 340 -9.20 -3.12 -18.41
N ASP A 341 -8.26 -3.80 -17.76
CA ASP A 341 -8.50 -4.52 -16.50
C ASP A 341 -9.03 -3.63 -15.35
N GLN A 342 -8.84 -2.31 -15.39
CA GLN A 342 -9.41 -1.39 -14.39
C GLN A 342 -10.93 -1.22 -14.54
N VAL A 343 -11.46 -1.46 -15.73
CA VAL A 343 -12.86 -1.19 -16.09
C VAL A 343 -13.64 -2.49 -16.34
N ARG A 344 -12.93 -3.57 -16.71
CA ARG A 344 -13.51 -4.88 -17.00
C ARG A 344 -14.42 -5.42 -15.90
N PRO A 345 -14.05 -5.42 -14.60
CA PRO A 345 -14.91 -5.98 -13.55
C PRO A 345 -16.27 -5.28 -13.46
N TRP A 346 -16.30 -3.96 -13.66
CA TRP A 346 -17.53 -3.18 -13.68
C TRP A 346 -18.39 -3.54 -14.88
N TRP A 347 -17.80 -3.63 -16.06
CA TRP A 347 -18.51 -4.03 -17.27
C TRP A 347 -19.10 -5.45 -17.15
N GLU A 348 -18.34 -6.40 -16.62
CA GLU A 348 -18.81 -7.77 -16.37
C GLU A 348 -19.97 -7.81 -15.37
N CYS A 349 -19.92 -7.00 -14.30
CA CYS A 349 -21.03 -6.88 -13.36
C CYS A 349 -22.30 -6.33 -14.02
N VAL A 350 -22.18 -5.34 -14.93
CA VAL A 350 -23.34 -4.84 -15.68
C VAL A 350 -23.90 -5.94 -16.59
N GLN A 351 -23.05 -6.70 -17.30
CA GLN A 351 -23.49 -7.82 -18.14
C GLN A 351 -24.20 -8.92 -17.35
N LEU A 352 -23.63 -9.34 -16.22
CA LEU A 352 -24.23 -10.34 -15.32
C LEU A 352 -25.57 -9.85 -14.73
N SER A 353 -25.72 -8.55 -14.49
CA SER A 353 -26.99 -7.97 -14.02
C SER A 353 -28.10 -7.98 -15.08
N LEU A 354 -27.74 -8.01 -16.36
CA LEU A 354 -28.68 -8.08 -17.48
C LEU A 354 -29.03 -9.53 -17.82
N ASN A 355 -28.02 -10.39 -17.81
CA ASN A 355 -28.15 -11.81 -18.10
C ASN A 355 -27.32 -12.61 -17.09
N PRO A 356 -27.96 -13.22 -16.07
CA PRO A 356 -27.27 -14.04 -15.07
C PRO A 356 -26.52 -15.25 -15.63
N TYR A 357 -26.83 -15.65 -16.87
CA TYR A 357 -26.17 -16.76 -17.58
C TYR A 357 -25.08 -16.31 -18.54
N TRP A 358 -24.80 -15.00 -18.59
CA TRP A 358 -23.73 -14.45 -19.40
C TRP A 358 -22.37 -14.94 -18.87
N THR A 359 -21.49 -15.35 -19.78
CA THR A 359 -20.13 -15.79 -19.43
C THR A 359 -19.08 -14.85 -20.02
N PRO A 360 -17.95 -14.60 -19.33
CA PRO A 360 -16.88 -13.71 -19.81
C PRO A 360 -16.32 -14.05 -21.19
N GLN A 361 -16.44 -15.30 -21.62
CA GLN A 361 -16.02 -15.78 -22.92
C GLN A 361 -16.90 -15.22 -24.06
N GLN A 362 -18.21 -15.02 -23.83
CA GLN A 362 -19.15 -14.53 -24.84
C GLN A 362 -18.88 -13.06 -25.25
N GLY A 363 -18.34 -12.24 -24.36
CA GLY A 363 -17.95 -10.85 -24.66
C GLY A 363 -16.63 -10.69 -25.45
N SER A 364 -15.90 -11.80 -25.65
CA SER A 364 -14.58 -11.81 -26.30
C SER A 364 -14.62 -12.29 -27.76
N PHE A 365 -15.74 -12.88 -28.20
CA PHE A 365 -15.87 -13.36 -29.57
C PHE A 365 -16.32 -12.24 -30.51
N THR A 366 -15.45 -11.88 -31.44
CA THR A 366 -15.90 -11.52 -32.79
C THR A 366 -16.85 -12.61 -33.24
N ALA A 367 -18.12 -12.25 -33.48
CA ALA A 367 -19.10 -13.16 -34.05
C ALA A 367 -18.54 -13.74 -35.36
N ILE A 368 -18.03 -14.97 -35.30
CA ILE A 368 -17.95 -15.81 -36.49
C ILE A 368 -19.40 -16.24 -36.71
N SER A 369 -20.05 -15.59 -37.67
CA SER A 369 -21.40 -15.94 -38.10
C SER A 369 -21.51 -17.44 -38.30
N ALA A 370 -22.49 -18.06 -37.64
CA ALA A 370 -22.88 -19.46 -37.80
C ALA A 370 -23.59 -19.72 -39.15
N GLY A 371 -23.04 -19.17 -40.24
CA GLY A 371 -23.51 -19.36 -41.62
C GLY A 371 -22.46 -19.99 -42.54
N ALA A 372 -21.31 -20.41 -42.02
CA ALA A 372 -20.21 -20.99 -42.79
C ALA A 372 -19.98 -22.47 -42.46
N PHE A 373 -21.04 -23.26 -42.44
CA PHE A 373 -20.99 -24.71 -42.69
C PHE A 373 -22.24 -25.06 -43.48
N GLY A 374 -22.15 -24.83 -44.80
CA GLY A 374 -22.99 -25.49 -45.79
C GLY A 374 -22.36 -26.80 -46.21
#